data_AF-A0A2V4DSJ5-F1
#
_entry.id   AF-A0A2V4DSJ5-F1
#
_cell.length_a   1.000
_cell.length_b   1.000
_cell.length_c   1.000
_cell.angle_alpha   90.00
_cell.angle_beta   90.00
_cell.angle_gamma   90.00
#
_symmetry.space_group_name_H-M   'P 1'
#
loop_
_entity.id
_entity.type
_entity.pdbx_description
1 polymer ?
#
loop_
_entity_poly.entity_id
_entity_poly.type
_entity_poly.pdbx_seq_one_letter_code
_entity_poly.pdbx_strand_id
1 'polypeptide(L)'
;TAVIGIYEGIYFVGESGMFYTRFMLIFGVVIQTVWGSSVYLHEDHNHIEIEDRKTRWISVIMMLTLMTGIIYLALNAGGHLSKINPEIVVAITILALLIAALEFFIWLVRDGIFNHDGWHRMPMYYSNMDNYDLSDDEYFSSESE
;
A
#
# COMPACT_ATOMS: atom_id res chain seq x y z
N THR A 1 11.40 9.45 -1.65
CA THR A 1 10.71 10.57 -0.99
C THR A 1 11.67 11.55 -0.33
N ALA A 2 12.50 11.12 0.64
CA ALA A 2 13.43 12.03 1.34
C ALA A 2 14.34 12.84 0.41
N VAL A 3 14.89 12.21 -0.64
CA VAL A 3 15.74 12.89 -1.64
C VAL A 3 14.99 14.03 -2.34
N ILE A 4 13.74 13.83 -2.73
CA ILE A 4 12.91 14.87 -3.35
C ILE A 4 12.56 15.98 -2.35
N GLY A 5 12.38 15.64 -1.06
CA GLY A 5 12.19 16.61 0.01
C GLY A 5 13.38 17.53 0.20
N ILE A 6 14.59 16.97 0.25
CA ILE A 6 15.84 17.75 0.31
C ILE A 6 15.98 18.60 -0.93
N TYR A 7 15.72 18.02 -2.11
CA TYR A 7 15.78 18.72 -3.39
C TYR A 7 14.83 19.94 -3.41
N GLU A 8 13.55 19.75 -3.07
CA GLU A 8 12.60 20.87 -3.01
C GLU A 8 13.01 21.92 -1.97
N GLY A 9 13.53 21.50 -0.82
CA GLY A 9 14.02 22.41 0.21
C GLY A 9 15.20 23.29 -0.23
N ILE A 10 16.04 22.80 -1.15
CA ILE A 10 17.18 23.57 -1.69
C ILE A 10 16.72 24.51 -2.83
N TYR A 11 15.87 24.03 -3.73
CA TYR A 11 15.60 24.72 -5.00
C TYR A 11 14.30 25.54 -5.03
N PHE A 12 13.37 25.35 -4.09
CA PHE A 12 12.04 26.00 -4.10
C PHE A 12 11.77 26.85 -2.85
N VAL A 13 12.82 27.52 -2.34
CA VAL A 13 12.74 28.36 -1.14
C VAL A 13 11.79 29.54 -1.39
N GLY A 14 10.62 29.56 -0.73
CA GLY A 14 9.66 30.67 -0.76
C GLY A 14 8.37 30.41 -1.54
N GLU A 15 8.28 29.31 -2.30
CA GLU A 15 7.04 28.85 -2.93
C GLU A 15 6.31 27.80 -2.05
N SER A 16 5.04 27.52 -2.35
CA SER A 16 4.19 26.54 -1.63
C SER A 16 4.95 25.22 -1.36
N GLY A 17 5.45 25.07 -0.13
CA GLY A 17 6.54 24.15 0.16
C GLY A 17 6.23 22.66 -0.02
N MET A 18 7.17 21.96 -0.65
CA MET A 18 7.27 20.49 -0.75
C MET A 18 6.12 19.82 -1.50
N PHE A 19 5.66 20.39 -2.61
CA PHE A 19 4.54 19.86 -3.39
C PHE A 19 4.84 18.44 -3.89
N TYR A 20 5.96 18.23 -4.59
CA TYR A 20 6.29 16.93 -5.19
C TYR A 20 6.59 15.86 -4.13
N THR A 21 7.19 16.26 -3.01
CA THR A 21 7.50 15.39 -1.88
C THR A 21 6.25 14.85 -1.23
N ARG A 22 5.17 15.66 -1.11
CA ARG A 22 3.88 15.18 -0.59
C ARG A 22 3.32 14.06 -1.45
N PHE A 23 3.35 14.22 -2.78
CA PHE A 23 2.91 13.17 -3.70
C PHE A 23 3.78 11.92 -3.61
N MET A 24 5.10 12.08 -3.50
CA MET A 24 6.03 10.96 -3.28
C MET A 24 5.78 10.25 -1.95
N LEU A 25 5.36 10.96 -0.90
CA LEU A 25 5.02 10.36 0.39
C LEU A 25 3.69 9.59 0.30
N ILE A 26 2.65 10.23 -0.23
CA ILE A 26 1.32 9.63 -0.36
C ILE A 26 1.41 8.38 -1.24
N PHE A 27 1.91 8.52 -2.46
CA PHE A 27 1.86 7.42 -3.43
C PHE A 27 3.07 6.50 -3.37
N GLY A 28 4.26 7.00 -3.05
CA GLY A 28 5.46 6.18 -2.98
C GLY A 28 5.62 5.41 -1.67
N VAL A 29 4.91 5.80 -0.61
CA VAL A 29 5.00 5.14 0.70
C VAL A 29 3.63 4.75 1.23
N VAL A 30 2.76 5.71 1.53
CA VAL A 30 1.51 5.43 2.27
C VAL A 30 0.61 4.46 1.52
N ILE A 31 0.27 4.77 0.27
CA ILE A 31 -0.62 3.93 -0.54
C ILE A 31 0.00 2.57 -0.82
N GLN A 32 1.31 2.52 -1.08
CA GLN A 32 2.03 1.26 -1.30
C GLN A 32 1.99 0.34 -0.08
N THR A 33 2.25 0.89 1.10
CA THR A 33 2.18 0.15 2.35
C THR A 33 0.76 -0.33 2.62
N VAL A 34 -0.24 0.54 2.48
CA VAL A 34 -1.65 0.17 2.71
C VAL A 34 -2.09 -0.93 1.73
N TRP A 35 -1.82 -0.78 0.45
CA TRP A 35 -2.22 -1.77 -0.56
C TRP A 35 -1.45 -3.08 -0.41
N GLY A 36 -0.12 -3.02 -0.22
CA GLY A 36 0.71 -4.20 -0.01
C GLY A 36 0.29 -4.98 1.23
N SER A 37 0.08 -4.30 2.36
CA SER A 37 -0.42 -4.93 3.58
C SER A 37 -1.84 -5.46 3.40
N SER A 38 -2.73 -4.75 2.70
CA SER A 38 -4.09 -5.22 2.44
C SER A 38 -4.11 -6.50 1.62
N VAL A 39 -3.27 -6.61 0.57
CA VAL A 39 -3.16 -7.83 -0.24
C VAL A 39 -2.58 -8.96 0.59
N TYR A 40 -1.48 -8.69 1.28
CA TYR A 40 -0.82 -9.70 2.11
C TYR A 40 -1.76 -10.27 3.17
N LEU A 41 -2.46 -9.41 3.92
CA LEU A 41 -3.40 -9.83 4.96
C LEU A 41 -4.64 -10.51 4.37
N HIS A 42 -5.11 -10.10 3.19
CA HIS A 42 -6.23 -10.75 2.52
C HIS A 42 -5.87 -12.17 2.06
N GLU A 43 -4.69 -12.36 1.45
CA GLU A 43 -4.21 -13.69 1.05
C GLU A 43 -3.91 -14.58 2.26
N ASP A 44 -3.41 -13.99 3.36
CA ASP A 44 -3.19 -14.68 4.62
C ASP A 44 -4.50 -15.14 5.27
N HIS A 45 -5.49 -14.25 5.32
CA HIS A 45 -6.85 -14.58 5.76
C HIS A 45 -7.48 -15.71 4.94
N ASN A 46 -7.18 -15.76 3.64
CA ASN A 46 -7.67 -16.82 2.76
C ASN A 46 -6.81 -18.10 2.81
N HIS A 47 -5.84 -18.19 3.74
CA HIS A 47 -4.96 -19.33 3.94
C HIS A 47 -4.17 -19.73 2.67
N ILE A 48 -3.82 -18.74 1.84
CA ILE A 48 -3.00 -18.97 0.65
C ILE A 48 -1.54 -19.08 1.07
N GLU A 49 -0.91 -20.21 0.75
CA GLU A 49 0.51 -20.44 1.00
C GLU A 49 1.37 -19.42 0.27
N ILE A 50 2.51 -19.04 0.86
CA ILE A 50 3.34 -17.93 0.36
C ILE A 50 3.82 -18.16 -1.08
N GLU A 51 4.05 -19.42 -1.47
CA GLU A 51 4.48 -19.81 -2.81
C GLU A 51 3.39 -19.67 -3.90
N ASP A 52 2.12 -19.67 -3.50
CA ASP A 52 0.97 -19.52 -4.40
C ASP A 52 0.47 -18.06 -4.52
N ARG A 53 0.98 -17.15 -3.68
CA ARG A 53 0.60 -15.74 -3.67
C ARG A 53 1.06 -15.03 -4.93
N LYS A 54 0.16 -14.25 -5.53
CA LYS A 54 0.42 -13.61 -6.84
C LYS A 54 0.73 -12.13 -6.69
N THR A 55 1.94 -11.75 -7.09
CA THR A 55 2.31 -10.33 -7.16
C THR A 55 1.49 -9.60 -8.21
N ARG A 56 0.95 -8.45 -7.81
CA ARG A 56 0.15 -7.56 -8.66
C ARG A 56 1.04 -6.64 -9.49
N TRP A 57 1.76 -7.22 -10.45
CA TRP A 57 2.79 -6.53 -11.23
C TRP A 57 2.30 -5.27 -11.96
N ILE A 58 1.06 -5.25 -12.45
CA ILE A 58 0.50 -4.06 -13.12
C ILE A 58 0.51 -2.87 -12.17
N SER A 59 -0.02 -3.02 -10.95
CA SER A 59 0.00 -1.97 -9.93
C SER A 59 1.42 -1.54 -9.56
N VAL A 60 2.35 -2.49 -9.40
CA VAL A 60 3.76 -2.18 -9.10
C VAL A 60 4.39 -1.33 -10.21
N ILE A 61 4.28 -1.76 -11.46
CA ILE A 61 4.87 -1.05 -12.62
C ILE A 61 4.26 0.34 -12.78
N MET A 62 2.93 0.45 -12.67
CA MET A 62 2.24 1.72 -12.83
C MET A 62 2.59 2.70 -11.70
N MET A 63 2.71 2.24 -10.46
CA MET A 63 3.13 3.09 -9.36
C MET A 63 4.60 3.51 -9.45
N LEU A 64 5.50 2.64 -9.93
CA LEU A 64 6.89 3.03 -10.23
C LEU A 64 6.95 4.07 -11.35
N THR A 65 6.10 3.92 -12.38
CA THR A 65 5.97 4.89 -13.47
C THR A 65 5.47 6.24 -12.95
N LEU A 66 4.44 6.24 -12.10
CA LEU A 66 3.95 7.44 -11.41
C LEU A 66 5.07 8.12 -10.61
N MET A 67 5.80 7.38 -9.77
CA MET A 67 6.88 7.92 -8.96
C MET A 67 7.99 8.53 -9.82
N THR A 68 8.34 7.86 -10.91
CA THR A 68 9.33 8.37 -11.88
C THR A 68 8.85 9.66 -12.53
N GLY A 69 7.57 9.75 -12.88
CA GLY A 69 6.95 10.96 -13.41
C GLY A 69 6.99 12.13 -12.42
N ILE A 70 6.66 11.89 -11.14
CA ILE A 70 6.76 12.91 -10.08
C ILE A 70 8.20 13.40 -9.91
N ILE A 71 9.18 12.49 -9.91
CA ILE A 71 10.60 12.85 -9.83
C ILE A 71 11.01 13.71 -11.03
N TYR A 72 10.60 13.32 -12.24
CA TYR A 72 10.88 14.09 -13.44
C TYR A 72 10.31 15.51 -13.34
N LEU A 73 9.05 15.64 -12.92
CA LEU A 73 8.37 16.94 -12.80
C LEU A 73 9.04 17.82 -11.74
N ALA A 74 9.48 17.25 -10.61
CA ALA A 74 10.23 18.00 -9.61
C ALA A 74 11.54 18.56 -10.19
N LEU A 75 12.31 17.72 -10.89
CA LEU A 75 13.56 18.13 -11.52
C LEU A 75 13.36 19.13 -12.67
N ASN A 76 12.24 19.01 -13.40
CA ASN A 76 11.87 19.95 -14.46
C ASN A 76 11.51 21.33 -13.88
N ALA A 77 10.71 21.35 -12.82
CA ALA A 77 10.32 22.58 -12.14
C ALA A 77 11.53 23.30 -11.51
N GLY A 78 12.54 22.57 -11.04
CA GLY A 78 13.78 23.16 -10.55
C GLY A 78 14.76 23.55 -11.66
N GLY A 79 14.41 23.37 -12.93
CA GLY A 79 15.24 23.78 -14.08
C GLY A 79 16.36 22.81 -14.48
N HIS A 80 16.39 21.59 -13.93
CA HIS A 80 17.46 20.61 -14.18
C HIS A 80 17.13 19.60 -15.29
N LEU A 81 15.87 19.51 -15.71
CA LEU A 81 15.42 18.68 -16.84
C LEU A 81 14.49 19.48 -17.75
N SER A 82 14.67 19.43 -19.06
CA SER A 82 13.78 20.11 -20.03
C SER A 82 13.58 19.33 -21.33
N LYS A 83 14.02 18.07 -21.37
CA LYS A 83 14.06 17.27 -22.62
C LYS A 83 12.68 16.77 -23.09
N ILE A 84 11.69 16.69 -22.19
CA ILE A 84 10.37 16.13 -22.46
C ILE A 84 9.35 17.20 -22.07
N ASN A 85 8.30 17.35 -22.86
CA ASN A 85 7.20 18.26 -22.54
C ASN A 85 6.57 17.84 -21.19
N PRO A 86 6.55 18.73 -20.16
CA PRO A 86 6.00 18.41 -18.86
C PRO A 86 4.53 18.00 -18.89
N GLU A 87 3.72 18.52 -19.83
CA GLU A 87 2.31 18.14 -19.98
C GLU A 87 2.15 16.66 -20.33
N ILE A 88 3.04 16.12 -21.18
CA ILE A 88 3.06 14.70 -21.53
C ILE A 88 3.41 13.86 -20.30
N VAL A 89 4.38 14.31 -19.50
CA VAL A 89 4.78 13.60 -18.28
C VAL A 89 3.66 13.61 -17.25
N VAL A 90 2.96 14.73 -17.09
CA VAL A 90 1.76 14.83 -16.24
C VAL A 90 0.69 13.83 -16.71
N ALA A 91 0.39 13.80 -18.01
CA ALA A 91 -0.61 12.88 -18.57
C ALA A 91 -0.24 11.41 -18.31
N ILE A 92 1.02 11.02 -18.54
CA ILE A 92 1.51 9.67 -18.26
C ILE A 92 1.43 9.35 -16.76
N THR A 93 1.79 10.30 -15.90
CA THR A 93 1.75 10.14 -14.44
C THR A 93 0.31 9.91 -13.96
N ILE A 94 -0.65 10.72 -14.43
CA ILE A 94 -2.06 10.58 -14.10
C ILE A 94 -2.63 9.26 -14.64
N LEU A 95 -2.28 8.89 -15.87
CA LEU A 95 -2.72 7.63 -16.48
C LEU A 95 -2.20 6.43 -15.69
N ALA A 96 -0.94 6.46 -15.26
CA ALA A 96 -0.36 5.42 -14.43
C ALA A 96 -1.07 5.32 -13.06
N LEU A 97 -1.38 6.46 -12.43
CA LEU A 97 -2.19 6.48 -11.20
C LEU A 97 -3.56 5.82 -11.41
N LEU A 98 -4.25 6.21 -12.49
CA LEU A 98 -5.57 5.72 -12.82
C LEU A 98 -5.56 4.21 -13.04
N ILE A 99 -4.60 3.69 -13.81
CA ILE A 99 -4.50 2.25 -14.07
C ILE A 99 -4.21 1.48 -12.78
N ALA A 100 -3.27 1.95 -11.95
CA ALA A 100 -2.97 1.31 -10.67
C ALA A 100 -4.20 1.30 -9.75
N ALA A 101 -4.89 2.44 -9.62
CA ALA A 101 -6.08 2.57 -8.79
C ALA A 101 -7.24 1.69 -9.29
N LEU A 102 -7.48 1.66 -10.60
CA LEU A 102 -8.52 0.81 -11.19
C LEU A 102 -8.21 -0.67 -11.02
N GLU A 103 -6.97 -1.10 -11.26
CA GLU A 103 -6.56 -2.49 -11.07
C GLU A 103 -6.75 -2.91 -9.61
N PHE A 104 -6.28 -2.09 -8.66
CA PHE A 104 -6.48 -2.37 -7.24
C PHE A 104 -7.97 -2.41 -6.86
N PHE A 105 -8.76 -1.44 -7.31
CA PHE A 105 -10.20 -1.36 -7.05
C PHE A 105 -10.97 -2.55 -7.61
N ILE A 106 -10.69 -2.96 -8.84
CA ILE A 106 -11.35 -4.13 -9.47
C ILE A 106 -11.10 -5.38 -8.64
N TRP A 107 -9.89 -5.59 -8.14
CA TRP A 107 -9.60 -6.69 -7.23
C TRP A 107 -10.30 -6.57 -5.89
N LEU A 108 -10.31 -5.38 -5.29
CA LEU A 108 -10.98 -5.17 -4.01
C LEU A 108 -12.48 -5.50 -4.13
N VAL A 109 -13.11 -5.10 -5.24
CA VAL A 109 -14.51 -5.42 -5.52
C VAL A 109 -14.68 -6.92 -5.80
N ARG A 110 -13.85 -7.50 -6.65
CA ARG A 110 -13.94 -8.93 -7.02
C ARG A 110 -13.75 -9.83 -5.80
N ASP A 111 -12.68 -9.61 -5.04
CA ASP A 111 -12.27 -10.51 -3.96
C ASP A 111 -12.87 -10.12 -2.61
N GLY A 112 -13.14 -8.83 -2.38
CA GLY A 112 -13.75 -8.36 -1.13
C GLY A 112 -15.28 -8.39 -1.11
N ILE A 113 -15.95 -8.18 -2.25
CA ILE A 113 -17.41 -8.11 -2.32
C ILE A 113 -18.01 -9.39 -2.91
N PHE A 114 -17.43 -9.92 -4.00
CA PHE A 114 -18.06 -11.02 -4.74
C PHE A 114 -17.49 -12.41 -4.43
N ASN A 115 -16.31 -12.51 -3.82
CA ASN A 115 -15.74 -13.79 -3.42
C ASN A 115 -16.21 -14.17 -2.01
N HIS A 116 -17.32 -14.90 -1.93
CA HIS A 116 -17.91 -15.37 -0.66
C HIS A 116 -17.42 -16.77 -0.26
N ASP A 117 -16.62 -17.44 -1.09
CA ASP A 117 -16.10 -18.77 -0.80
C ASP A 117 -15.15 -18.70 0.40
N GLY A 118 -15.62 -19.18 1.56
CA GLY A 118 -14.82 -19.23 2.78
C GLY A 118 -14.92 -18.03 3.72
N TRP A 119 -15.68 -16.97 3.37
CA TRP A 119 -15.86 -15.83 4.27
C TRP A 119 -16.56 -16.23 5.58
N HIS A 120 -17.45 -17.22 5.51
CA HIS A 120 -18.13 -17.83 6.66
C HIS A 120 -17.24 -18.79 7.47
N ARG A 121 -16.05 -19.14 6.98
CA ARG A 121 -15.11 -20.05 7.65
C ARG A 121 -14.14 -19.33 8.57
N MET A 122 -14.35 -18.04 8.86
CA MET A 122 -13.80 -17.49 10.08
C MET A 122 -14.43 -18.26 11.25
N PRO A 123 -13.72 -19.11 12.01
CA PRO A 123 -14.06 -19.20 13.40
C PRO A 123 -13.82 -17.77 13.91
N MET A 124 -14.88 -16.99 14.09
CA MET A 124 -14.84 -16.06 15.19
C MET A 124 -14.55 -16.96 16.40
N TYR A 125 -13.29 -16.96 16.86
CA TYR A 125 -12.87 -17.65 18.06
C TYR A 125 -13.61 -17.02 19.25
N TYR A 126 -14.87 -17.40 19.39
CA TYR A 126 -15.72 -17.14 20.55
C TYR A 126 -16.39 -18.43 21.04
N SER A 127 -16.10 -19.60 20.45
CA SER A 127 -16.72 -20.85 20.91
C SER A 127 -15.80 -21.78 21.70
N ASN A 128 -14.48 -21.49 21.78
CA ASN A 128 -13.51 -22.39 22.43
C ASN A 128 -12.64 -21.67 23.48
N MET A 129 -13.13 -20.60 24.12
CA MET A 129 -12.57 -20.22 25.44
C MET A 129 -13.07 -21.17 26.54
N ASP A 130 -14.17 -21.88 26.30
CA ASP A 130 -14.83 -22.70 27.30
C ASP A 130 -14.26 -24.13 27.40
N ASN A 131 -13.30 -24.46 26.53
CA ASN A 131 -12.65 -25.79 26.46
C ASN A 131 -11.12 -25.71 26.58
N TYR A 132 -10.58 -24.60 27.09
CA TYR A 132 -9.29 -24.68 27.76
C TYR A 132 -9.58 -25.18 29.16
N ASP A 133 -9.23 -26.44 29.41
CA ASP A 133 -9.02 -26.94 30.77
C ASP A 133 -8.10 -25.93 31.47
N LEU A 134 -8.68 -25.14 32.37
CA LEU A 134 -7.97 -24.23 33.28
C LEU A 134 -7.11 -25.02 34.30
N SER A 135 -6.85 -26.31 34.07
CA SER A 135 -6.05 -27.17 34.95
C SER A 135 -4.54 -26.96 34.77
N ASP A 136 -4.11 -26.41 33.63
CA ASP A 136 -2.70 -26.33 33.26
C ASP A 136 -2.16 -24.89 33.20
N ASP A 137 -2.95 -23.90 33.64
CA ASP A 137 -2.46 -22.55 33.85
C ASP A 137 -1.59 -22.50 35.12
N GLU A 138 -0.28 -22.68 34.95
CA GLU A 138 0.80 -22.52 35.94
C GLU A 138 0.81 -21.17 36.71
N TYR A 139 -0.12 -20.26 36.40
CA TYR A 139 -0.21 -18.92 37.00
C TYR A 139 -1.17 -18.80 38.19
N PHE A 140 -1.99 -19.82 38.47
CA PHE A 140 -2.88 -19.82 39.63
C PHE A 140 -2.41 -20.85 40.65
N SER A 141 -1.51 -20.43 41.53
CA SER A 141 -1.10 -21.20 42.70
C SER A 141 -2.31 -21.51 43.58
N SER A 142 -2.45 -22.79 43.94
CA SER A 142 -3.46 -23.31 44.85
C SER A 142 -3.54 -22.54 46.17
N GLU A 143 -4.70 -21.95 46.47
CA GLU A 143 -5.12 -21.72 47.85
C GLU A 143 -6.04 -22.85 48.28
N SER A 144 -5.52 -23.63 49.22
CA SER A 144 -6.14 -24.75 49.90
C SER A 144 -7.01 -24.29 51.07
N GLU A 145 -8.21 -24.83 51.19
CA GLU A 145 -8.86 -25.15 52.48
C GLU A 145 -9.48 -26.54 52.43
#